data_AF-A0A2T4R8J4-F1
#
_entry.id   AF-A0A2T4R8J4-F1
#
_cell.length_a   1.000
_cell.length_b   1.000
_cell.length_c   1.000
_cell.angle_alpha   90.00
_cell.angle_beta   90.00
_cell.angle_gamma   90.00
#
_symmetry.space_group_name_H-M   'P 1'
#
loop_
_entity.id
_entity.type
_entity.pdbx_description
1 polymer ?
#
loop_
_entity_poly.entity_id
_entity_poly.type
_entity_poly.pdbx_seq_one_letter_code
_entity_poly.pdbx_strand_id
1 'polypeptide(L)' 'MLESLKSYNIKHLHHVLYQSKNLSISKGLRRVINTLIKYLPYILNTSQYSHLINGPIEDINNKILIISRTFVSEYKKRTK' A
#
# COMPACT_ATOMS: atom_id res chain seq x y z
N MET A 1 6.60 -3.96 15.16
CA MET A 1 6.19 -3.50 13.80
C MET A 1 4.73 -3.07 13.75
N LEU A 2 3.77 -3.92 14.16
CA LEU A 2 2.36 -3.51 14.18
C LEU A 2 2.11 -2.34 15.15
N GLU A 3 2.72 -2.40 16.34
CA GLU A 3 2.62 -1.35 17.34
C GLU A 3 3.30 -0.04 16.91
N SER A 4 4.42 -0.10 16.17
CA SER A 4 5.08 1.10 15.61
C SER A 4 4.25 1.80 14.54
N LEU A 5 3.44 1.03 13.80
CA LEU A 5 2.52 1.56 12.79
C LEU A 5 1.30 2.21 13.45
N LYS A 6 0.76 1.60 14.51
CA LYS A 6 -0.36 2.17 15.28
C LYS A 6 0.01 3.42 16.06
N SER A 7 1.21 3.45 16.64
CA SER A 7 1.68 4.57 17.46
C SER A 7 2.24 5.75 16.64
N TYR A 8 2.22 5.66 15.31
CA TYR A 8 2.85 6.62 14.39
C TYR A 8 4.31 7.00 14.76
N ASN A 9 5.01 6.11 15.47
CA ASN A 9 6.37 6.38 15.90
C ASN A 9 7.32 6.03 14.75
N ILE A 10 7.50 7.01 13.86
CA ILE A 10 8.29 6.91 12.65
C ILE A 10 9.73 6.48 12.91
N LYS A 11 10.36 7.02 13.96
CA LYS A 11 11.74 6.64 14.34
C LYS A 11 11.82 5.17 14.73
N HIS A 12 10.84 4.69 15.47
CA HIS A 12 10.73 3.29 15.85
C HIS A 12 10.44 2.39 14.63
N LEU A 13 9.57 2.82 13.70
CA LEU A 13 9.30 2.09 12.46
C LEU A 13 10.56 1.96 11.59
N HIS A 14 11.29 3.06 11.41
CA HIS A 14 12.57 3.05 10.69
C HIS A 14 13.55 2.06 11.34
N HIS A 15 13.73 2.13 12.65
CA HIS A 15 14.61 1.22 13.38
C HIS A 15 14.21 -0.26 13.18
N VAL A 16 12.92 -0.59 13.37
CA VAL A 16 12.41 -1.96 13.24
C VAL A 16 12.59 -2.49 11.82
N LEU A 17 12.33 -1.70 10.78
CA LEU A 17 12.48 -2.12 9.38
C LEU A 17 13.93 -2.47 9.02
N TYR A 18 14.88 -1.62 9.43
CA TYR A 18 16.30 -1.83 9.14
C TYR A 18 16.89 -2.99 9.94
N GLN A 19 16.48 -3.19 11.19
CA GLN A 19 16.86 -4.37 11.97
C GLN A 19 16.32 -5.66 11.35
N SER A 20 15.05 -5.64 10.92
CA SER A 20 14.39 -6.81 10.33
C SER A 20 15.03 -7.26 9.01
N LYS A 21 15.70 -6.36 8.28
CA LYS A 21 16.39 -6.69 7.02
C LYS A 21 17.55 -7.68 7.23
N ASN A 22 18.18 -7.66 8.41
CA ASN A 22 19.34 -8.51 8.72
C ASN A 22 18.97 -9.83 9.40
N LEU A 23 17.69 -10.04 9.71
CA LEU A 23 17.20 -11.29 10.28
C LEU A 23 17.17 -12.41 9.23
N SER A 24 17.29 -13.65 9.68
CA SER A 24 17.02 -14.82 8.85
C SER A 24 15.52 -14.99 8.67
N ILE A 25 14.98 -14.28 7.68
CA ILE A 25 13.56 -14.27 7.32
C ILE A 25 13.33 -14.85 5.92
N SER A 26 12.10 -15.32 5.68
CA SER A 26 11.68 -15.84 4.38
C SER A 26 11.88 -14.80 3.25
N LYS A 27 12.11 -15.30 2.03
CA LYS A 27 12.32 -14.45 0.85
C LYS A 27 11.13 -13.49 0.60
N GLY A 28 9.91 -13.96 0.82
CA GLY A 28 8.69 -13.15 0.69
C GLY A 28 8.69 -12.00 1.69
N LEU A 29 8.96 -12.28 2.96
CA LEU A 29 9.00 -11.25 4.00
C LEU A 29 10.13 -10.24 3.77
N ARG A 30 11.29 -10.70 3.31
CA ARG A 30 12.41 -9.83 2.93
C ARG A 30 12.03 -8.85 1.81
N ARG A 31 11.26 -9.32 0.82
CA ARG A 31 10.73 -8.47 -0.26
C ARG A 31 9.79 -7.41 0.30
N VAL A 32 8.90 -7.77 1.22
CA VAL A 32 7.99 -6.83 1.88
C VAL A 32 8.76 -5.76 2.65
N ILE A 33 9.74 -6.14 3.48
CA ILE A 33 10.57 -5.18 4.25
C ILE A 33 11.33 -4.24 3.32
N ASN A 34 11.93 -4.76 2.25
CA ASN A 34 12.63 -3.92 1.27
C ASN A 34 11.68 -2.92 0.58
N THR A 35 10.46 -3.34 0.25
CA THR A 35 9.42 -2.44 -0.28
C THR A 35 9.06 -1.36 0.74
N LEU A 36 8.84 -1.73 2.00
CA LEU A 36 8.52 -0.76 3.06
C LEU A 36 9.65 0.26 3.29
N ILE A 37 10.91 -0.18 3.26
CA ILE A 37 12.08 0.71 3.32
C ILE A 37 12.12 1.65 2.11
N LYS A 38 11.92 1.11 0.89
CA LYS A 38 11.92 1.91 -0.34
C LYS A 38 10.87 3.01 -0.31
N TYR A 39 9.68 2.72 0.20
CA TYR A 39 8.57 3.67 0.25
C TYR A 39 8.47 4.44 1.58
N LEU A 40 9.43 4.27 2.50
CA LEU A 40 9.39 4.88 3.81
C LEU A 40 9.18 6.40 3.77
N PRO A 41 9.85 7.19 2.91
CA PRO A 41 9.62 8.65 2.82
C PRO A 41 8.17 9.03 2.52
N TYR A 42 7.49 8.26 1.69
CA TYR A 42 6.08 8.50 1.34
C TYR A 42 5.14 8.10 2.48
N ILE A 43 5.48 7.01 3.20
CA ILE A 43 4.78 6.59 4.42
C ILE A 43 4.95 7.65 5.52
N LEU A 44 6.06 8.39 5.55
CA LEU A 44 6.25 9.48 6.51
C LEU A 44 5.29 10.63 6.23
N ASN A 45 5.10 10.97 4.95
CA ASN A 45 4.21 12.06 4.58
C ASN A 45 2.75 11.76 4.96
N THR A 46 2.30 10.51 4.87
CA THR A 46 0.94 10.15 5.31
C THR A 46 0.76 10.22 6.83
N SER A 47 1.84 10.17 7.62
CA SER A 47 1.79 10.46 9.06
C SER A 47 1.60 11.92 9.37
N GLN A 48 2.15 12.81 8.54
CA GLN A 48 2.04 14.25 8.75
C GLN A 48 0.69 14.79 8.28
N TYR A 49 0.12 14.18 7.25
CA TYR A 49 -1.13 14.59 6.63
C TYR A 49 -2.20 13.50 6.80
N SER A 50 -2.71 13.35 8.04
CA SER A 50 -3.69 12.30 8.41
C SER A 50 -5.02 12.37 7.64
N HIS A 51 -5.33 13.52 7.04
CA HIS A 51 -6.50 13.72 6.18
C HIS A 51 -6.30 13.15 4.76
N LEU A 52 -5.05 12.86 4.36
CA LEU A 52 -4.71 12.22 3.08
C LEU A 52 -4.75 10.71 3.25
N ILE A 53 -5.96 10.17 3.36
CA ILE A 53 -6.22 8.73 3.38
C ILE A 53 -6.30 8.17 1.96
N ASN A 54 -5.95 6.90 1.77
CA ASN A 54 -6.03 6.24 0.45
C ASN A 54 -7.47 5.97 -0.01
N GLY A 55 -8.46 6.08 0.87
CA GLY A 55 -9.87 5.74 0.59
C GLY A 55 -10.43 6.39 -0.69
N PRO A 56 -10.31 7.72 -0.90
CA PRO A 56 -10.77 8.37 -2.13
C PRO A 56 -10.10 7.85 -3.40
N ILE A 57 -8.79 7.55 -3.36
CA ILE A 57 -8.05 7.00 -4.52
C ILE A 57 -8.53 5.58 -4.82
N GLU A 58 -8.73 4.78 -3.77
CA GLU A 58 -9.22 3.41 -3.89
C GLU A 58 -10.65 3.36 -4.44
N ASP A 59 -11.52 4.28 -4.00
CA ASP A 59 -12.89 4.43 -4.53
C ASP A 59 -12.88 4.79 -6.03
N ILE A 60 -12.04 5.73 -6.45
CA ILE A 60 -11.87 6.09 -7.87
C ILE A 60 -11.39 4.88 -8.69
N ASN A 61 -10.37 4.17 -8.21
CA ASN A 61 -9.85 2.98 -8.90
C ASN A 61 -10.93 1.90 -9.06
N ASN A 62 -11.74 1.67 -8.03
CA ASN A 62 -12.85 0.73 -8.08
C ASN A 62 -13.92 1.14 -9.10
N LYS A 63 -14.26 2.44 -9.16
CA LYS A 63 -15.21 2.98 -10.16
C LYS A 63 -14.70 2.79 -11.59
N ILE A 64 -13.43 3.09 -11.86
CA ILE A 64 -12.79 2.86 -13.18
C ILE A 64 -12.85 1.38 -13.57
N LEU A 65 -12.55 0.48 -12.62
CA LEU A 65 -12.59 -0.95 -12.86
C LEU A 65 -14.01 -1.44 -13.20
N ILE A 66 -15.03 -0.92 -12.51
CA ILE A 66 -16.45 -1.24 -12.79
C ILE A 66 -16.84 -0.78 -14.19
N ILE A 67 -16.56 0.48 -14.54
CA ILE A 67 -16.86 1.03 -15.87
C ILE A 67 -16.21 0.17 -16.96
N SER A 68 -14.94 -0.19 -16.78
CA SER A 68 -14.20 -1.02 -17.74
C SER A 68 -14.85 -2.39 -17.94
N ARG A 69 -15.28 -3.04 -16.85
CA ARG A 69 -15.98 -4.34 -16.90
C ARG A 69 -17.34 -4.23 -17.59
N THR A 70 -18.10 -3.18 -17.27
CA THR A 70 -19.40 -2.92 -17.90
C THR A 70 -19.25 -2.69 -19.39
N PHE A 71 -18.29 -1.87 -19.82
CA PHE A 71 -18.02 -1.62 -21.24
C PHE A 71 -17.71 -2.93 -22.00
N VAL A 72 -16.81 -3.76 -21.46
CA VAL A 72 -16.47 -5.07 -22.07
C VAL A 72 -17.68 -6.00 -22.13
N SER A 73 -18.53 -6.02 -21.10
CA SER A 73 -19.74 -6.83 -21.07
C SER A 73 -20.74 -6.37 -22.14
N GLU A 74 -21.01 -5.07 -22.23
CA GLU A 74 -21.94 -4.49 -23.21
C GLU A 74 -21.45 -4.66 -24.64
N TYR A 75 -20.15 -4.50 -24.90
CA TYR A 75 -19.57 -4.77 -26.21
C TYR A 75 -19.80 -6.23 -26.64
N LYS A 76 -19.54 -7.20 -25.74
CA LYS A 76 -19.75 -8.62 -26.00
C LYS A 76 -21.22 -8.98 -26.29
N LYS A 77 -22.19 -8.28 -25.67
CA LYS A 77 -23.62 -8.48 -25.93
C LYS A 77 -24.04 -7.98 -27.33
N ARG A 78 -23.36 -6.97 -27.87
CA ARG A 78 -23.67 -6.38 -29.18
C ARG A 78 -23.02 -7.10 -30.35
N THR A 79 -21.94 -7.84 -30.10
CA THR A 79 -21.19 -8.58 -31.13
C THR A 79 -21.52 -10.08 -31.17
N LYS A 80 -22.44 -10.54 -30.34
CA LYS A 80 -23.03 -11.89 -30.37
C LYS A 80 -24.44 -11.79 -30.91
#